data_AF-A0A7Y3L7R6-F1
#
_entry.id   AF-A0A7Y3L7R6-F1
#
_cell.length_a   1.000
_cell.length_b   1.000
_cell.length_c   1.000
_cell.angle_alpha   90.00
_cell.angle_beta   90.00
_cell.angle_gamma   90.00
#
_symmetry.space_group_name_H-M   'P 1'
#
loop_
_entity.id
_entity.type
_entity.pdbx_description
1 polymer ?
#
loop_
_entity_poly.entity_id
_entity_poly.type
_entity_poly.pdbx_seq_one_letter_code
_entity_poly.pdbx_strand_id
1 'polypeptide(L)'
;MGGRRDGFEQGPWIIERGSASRGGASCNLSERILRVPDGADETSRMVRAHELMHIRISPHHRDHSPVDDEIAPRALECAEEFRVNLLLSRMGFDVVLLCDGTEKSGGQRLAENMQWGETICFYLAVLGTGAESPFVRGVRSRQGAWPAALRAIKKRVESIVGCMDLSQLGDTNLNDFQVPQGFALVTVPIARLLSRSMGARAPDSPESLSVFRRSLEAGSRRAPSSVFAPLVFDETMRYVTRSGRHFQPQVRPSVTGTTMRYPNRLLTDPLQRAFALKSRSSGGVIVIDQSGSMDVTVAEIEEMLACAPGAIIVGYSHRPGDHGTTPNAWILAKHGSVAIEPRAGNIGNGVDGPVLRWALARSHSRVPVVWVTDGQVTDSHDHPCHSLSVECASLVYQHGIRLVRSLSEVETALRVKQVRRSGFGRVGKELEVLFKG
;
A
#
# COMPACT_ATOMS: atom_id res chain seq x y z
N MET A 1 36.90 18.85 1.17
CA MET A 1 36.34 17.50 1.41
C MET A 1 37.41 16.45 1.09
N GLY A 2 37.82 15.61 2.05
CA GLY A 2 38.77 14.50 1.82
C GLY A 2 38.11 13.28 1.15
N GLY A 3 38.88 12.41 0.48
CA GLY A 3 38.43 11.27 -0.36
C GLY A 3 37.35 10.36 0.24
N ARG A 4 36.77 9.45 -0.57
CA ARG A 4 35.72 8.53 -0.11
C ARG A 4 36.23 7.65 1.04
N ARG A 5 35.38 7.38 2.03
CA ARG A 5 35.71 6.59 3.24
C ARG A 5 34.79 5.39 3.47
N ASP A 6 34.03 5.00 2.45
CA ASP A 6 33.11 3.87 2.46
C ASP A 6 33.70 2.61 1.82
N GLY A 7 35.03 2.50 1.77
CA GLY A 7 35.69 1.36 1.12
C GLY A 7 35.56 1.33 -0.41
N PHE A 8 35.12 2.42 -1.05
CA PHE A 8 35.08 2.53 -2.50
C PHE A 8 36.50 2.39 -3.09
N GLU A 9 36.74 1.27 -3.76
CA GLU A 9 38.01 1.00 -4.43
C GLU A 9 38.24 1.97 -5.59
N GLN A 10 39.43 2.54 -5.64
CA GLN A 10 39.83 3.39 -6.75
C GLN A 10 40.14 2.54 -7.98
N GLY A 11 39.76 3.01 -9.16
CA GLY A 11 40.19 2.40 -10.42
C GLY A 11 39.62 3.12 -11.64
N PRO A 12 39.86 2.56 -12.84
CA PRO A 12 39.54 3.26 -14.09
C PRO A 12 38.03 3.39 -14.29
N TRP A 13 37.63 4.49 -14.91
CA TRP A 13 36.27 4.79 -15.33
C TRP A 13 36.16 4.75 -16.85
N ILE A 14 35.05 4.20 -17.34
CA ILE A 14 34.67 4.27 -18.75
C ILE A 14 33.87 5.55 -18.96
N ILE A 15 34.33 6.41 -19.87
CA ILE A 15 33.64 7.66 -20.21
C ILE A 15 32.90 7.47 -21.53
N GLU A 16 31.58 7.63 -21.51
CA GLU A 16 30.72 7.60 -22.68
C GLU A 16 30.22 9.00 -23.05
N ARG A 17 30.03 9.25 -24.35
CA ARG A 17 29.40 10.50 -24.81
C ARG A 17 27.91 10.49 -24.48
N GLY A 18 27.50 11.47 -23.69
CA GLY A 18 26.10 11.78 -23.36
C GLY A 18 25.65 13.11 -23.96
N SER A 19 24.55 13.64 -23.43
CA SER A 19 24.07 15.00 -23.73
C SER A 19 23.75 15.77 -22.45
N ALA A 20 23.64 17.09 -22.58
CA ALA A 20 23.22 17.96 -21.48
C ALA A 20 21.69 17.95 -21.26
N SER A 21 20.94 17.26 -22.11
CA SER A 21 19.50 17.07 -21.93
C SER A 21 19.21 16.05 -20.83
N ARG A 22 18.04 16.17 -20.19
CA ARG A 22 17.63 15.26 -19.12
C ARG A 22 17.60 13.81 -19.60
N GLY A 23 18.21 12.93 -18.81
CA GLY A 23 18.38 11.50 -19.16
C GLY A 23 19.50 11.24 -20.17
N GLY A 24 20.18 12.27 -20.68
CA GLY A 24 21.34 12.16 -21.56
C GLY A 24 22.67 11.98 -20.82
N ALA A 25 22.70 12.28 -19.53
CA ALA A 25 23.81 12.03 -18.63
C ALA A 25 23.42 11.03 -17.54
N SER A 26 24.38 10.24 -17.07
CA SER A 26 24.18 9.24 -16.03
C SER A 26 25.50 8.76 -15.42
N CYS A 27 25.47 8.38 -14.16
CA CYS A 27 26.57 7.76 -13.44
C CYS A 27 26.20 6.34 -12.96
N ASN A 28 26.88 5.33 -13.48
CA ASN A 28 26.79 3.96 -12.96
C ASN A 28 28.03 3.64 -12.11
N LEU A 29 27.85 3.69 -10.79
CA LEU A 29 28.94 3.45 -9.83
C LEU A 29 29.47 2.01 -9.90
N SER A 30 28.58 1.02 -10.05
CA SER A 30 28.92 -0.40 -10.04
C SER A 30 29.76 -0.82 -11.25
N GLU A 31 29.37 -0.33 -12.43
CA GLU A 31 30.08 -0.62 -13.68
C GLU A 31 31.20 0.39 -13.98
N ARG A 32 31.31 1.44 -13.16
CA ARG A 32 32.24 2.57 -13.36
C ARG A 32 32.09 3.22 -14.73
N ILE A 33 30.85 3.43 -15.16
CA ILE A 33 30.51 4.10 -16.42
C ILE A 33 29.99 5.49 -16.10
N LEU A 34 30.61 6.50 -16.71
CA LEU A 34 30.18 7.89 -16.64
C LEU A 34 29.79 8.36 -18.04
N ARG A 35 28.49 8.59 -18.25
CA ARG A 35 27.96 9.16 -19.49
C ARG A 35 27.69 10.64 -19.28
N VAL A 36 28.40 11.49 -20.01
CA VAL A 36 28.35 12.95 -19.84
C VAL A 36 28.53 13.69 -21.17
N PRO A 37 28.01 14.92 -21.30
CA PRO A 37 28.27 15.74 -22.49
C PRO A 37 29.77 16.06 -22.64
N ASP A 38 30.26 16.11 -23.87
CA ASP A 38 31.63 16.50 -24.23
C ASP A 38 31.79 18.01 -24.53
N GLY A 39 30.66 18.75 -24.55
CA GLY A 39 30.63 20.19 -24.77
C GLY A 39 31.50 21.00 -23.80
N ALA A 40 32.10 22.07 -24.32
CA ALA A 40 32.90 23.00 -23.52
C ALA A 40 32.07 24.09 -22.84
N ASP A 41 30.77 24.20 -23.15
CA ASP A 41 29.86 25.20 -22.58
C ASP A 41 29.62 25.00 -21.07
N GLU A 42 29.08 26.03 -20.43
CA GLU A 42 28.83 26.06 -18.99
C GLU A 42 27.84 24.98 -18.54
N THR A 43 26.79 24.75 -19.31
CA THR A 43 25.80 23.71 -19.01
C THR A 43 26.46 22.33 -19.05
N SER A 44 27.22 22.02 -20.09
CA SER A 44 27.96 20.76 -20.19
C SER A 44 28.96 20.57 -19.04
N ARG A 45 29.65 21.64 -18.62
CA ARG A 45 30.51 21.60 -17.42
C ARG A 45 29.73 21.31 -16.14
N MET A 46 28.56 21.93 -15.98
CA MET A 46 27.71 21.75 -14.80
C MET A 46 27.14 20.34 -14.73
N VAL A 47 26.66 19.79 -15.84
CA VAL A 47 26.18 18.40 -15.93
C VAL A 47 27.31 17.43 -15.58
N ARG A 48 28.53 17.64 -16.08
CA ARG A 48 29.70 16.83 -15.66
C ARG A 48 29.98 16.93 -14.16
N ALA A 49 29.92 18.14 -13.59
CA ALA A 49 30.13 18.35 -12.16
C ALA A 49 29.08 17.61 -11.31
N HIS A 50 27.83 17.58 -11.77
CA HIS A 50 26.75 16.82 -11.15
C HIS A 50 27.02 15.31 -11.13
N GLU A 51 27.34 14.71 -12.28
CA GLU A 51 27.63 13.27 -12.32
C GLU A 51 28.91 12.90 -11.54
N LEU A 52 29.95 13.75 -11.58
CA LEU A 52 31.15 13.57 -10.77
C LEU A 52 30.86 13.70 -9.26
N MET A 53 29.86 14.47 -8.87
CA MET A 53 29.43 14.55 -7.47
C MET A 53 28.80 13.23 -7.03
N HIS A 54 27.99 12.57 -7.87
CA HIS A 54 27.49 11.21 -7.57
C HIS A 54 28.65 10.24 -7.29
N ILE A 55 29.69 10.25 -8.15
CA ILE A 55 30.91 9.46 -7.93
C ILE A 55 31.54 9.76 -6.57
N ARG A 56 31.40 10.99 -6.09
CA ARG A 56 32.05 11.43 -4.86
C ARG A 56 31.33 11.02 -3.59
N ILE A 57 29.99 10.99 -3.60
CA ILE A 57 29.20 10.91 -2.36
C ILE A 57 28.10 9.85 -2.36
N SER A 58 27.66 9.36 -3.52
CA SER A 58 26.51 8.45 -3.59
C SER A 58 26.94 7.04 -3.18
N PRO A 59 26.10 6.27 -2.47
CA PRO A 59 26.41 4.88 -2.12
C PRO A 59 26.69 4.03 -3.37
N HIS A 60 27.79 3.28 -3.36
CA HIS A 60 28.19 2.42 -4.47
C HIS A 60 27.72 0.97 -4.30
N HIS A 61 27.76 0.42 -3.08
CA HIS A 61 27.35 -0.96 -2.84
C HIS A 61 25.85 -1.02 -2.56
N ARG A 62 25.16 -2.03 -3.09
CA ARG A 62 23.74 -2.27 -2.76
C ARG A 62 23.55 -2.44 -1.24
N ASP A 63 24.49 -3.10 -0.58
CA ASP A 63 24.47 -3.29 0.88
C ASP A 63 24.70 -1.99 1.67
N HIS A 64 25.23 -0.94 1.02
CA HIS A 64 25.36 0.39 1.63
C HIS A 64 24.08 1.23 1.51
N SER A 65 23.07 0.73 0.80
CA SER A 65 21.75 1.34 0.77
C SER A 65 20.88 0.68 1.84
N PRO A 66 20.15 1.45 2.66
CA PRO A 66 19.30 0.86 3.67
C PRO A 66 18.19 0.04 3.00
N VAL A 67 18.00 -1.17 3.50
CA VAL A 67 16.81 -1.98 3.21
C VAL A 67 15.71 -1.49 4.15
N ASP A 68 15.07 -0.39 3.77
CA ASP A 68 13.85 0.08 4.41
C ASP A 68 12.71 -0.11 3.41
N ASP A 69 11.92 -1.17 3.62
CA ASP A 69 10.79 -1.54 2.74
C ASP A 69 9.71 -0.45 2.67
N GLU A 70 9.73 0.54 3.56
CA GLU A 70 8.83 1.70 3.51
C GLU A 70 9.31 2.82 2.59
N ILE A 71 10.53 2.74 2.06
CA ILE A 71 11.10 3.75 1.15
C ILE A 71 10.95 3.30 -0.30
N ALA A 72 10.18 4.06 -1.08
CA ALA A 72 10.08 3.85 -2.51
C ALA A 72 11.43 4.11 -3.19
N PRO A 73 11.93 3.22 -4.06
CA PRO A 73 13.21 3.42 -4.77
C PRO A 73 13.28 4.77 -5.48
N ARG A 74 12.18 5.17 -6.12
CA ARG A 74 12.07 6.46 -6.80
C ARG A 74 12.22 7.67 -5.86
N ALA A 75 11.74 7.57 -4.63
CA ALA A 75 11.91 8.62 -3.63
C ALA A 75 13.38 8.73 -3.17
N LEU A 76 14.07 7.59 -3.08
CA LEU A 76 15.48 7.52 -2.73
C LEU A 76 16.36 8.15 -3.80
N GLU A 77 16.12 7.82 -5.08
CA GLU A 77 16.77 8.46 -6.23
C GLU A 77 16.60 9.98 -6.17
N CYS A 78 15.36 10.48 -6.13
CA CYS A 78 15.12 11.93 -6.16
C CYS A 78 15.64 12.67 -4.93
N ALA A 79 15.69 12.02 -3.76
CA ALA A 79 16.32 12.57 -2.57
C ALA A 79 17.85 12.67 -2.73
N GLU A 80 18.46 11.72 -3.42
CA GLU A 80 19.89 11.73 -3.72
C GLU A 80 20.24 12.82 -4.74
N GLU A 81 19.45 12.96 -5.81
CA GLU A 81 19.55 14.07 -6.77
C GLU A 81 19.53 15.43 -6.07
N PHE A 82 18.60 15.61 -5.14
CA PHE A 82 18.52 16.83 -4.33
C PHE A 82 19.78 17.06 -3.49
N ARG A 83 20.29 16.01 -2.83
CA ARG A 83 21.51 16.12 -2.00
C ARG A 83 22.73 16.51 -2.84
N VAL A 84 22.88 15.91 -4.02
CA VAL A 84 23.93 16.24 -4.99
C VAL A 84 23.84 17.70 -5.43
N ASN A 85 22.65 18.15 -5.83
CA ASN A 85 22.41 19.54 -6.25
C ASN A 85 22.67 20.53 -5.10
N LEU A 86 22.26 20.20 -3.88
CA LEU A 86 22.50 21.02 -2.70
C LEU A 86 23.99 21.17 -2.41
N LEU A 87 24.77 20.09 -2.52
CA LEU A 87 26.22 20.12 -2.31
C LEU A 87 26.93 20.98 -3.36
N LEU A 88 26.60 20.80 -4.64
CA LEU A 88 27.16 21.61 -5.72
C LEU A 88 26.87 23.10 -5.50
N SER A 89 25.62 23.44 -5.18
CA SER A 89 25.22 24.82 -4.89
C SER A 89 26.04 25.41 -3.73
N ARG A 90 26.18 24.67 -2.62
CA ARG A 90 26.97 25.12 -1.46
C ARG A 90 28.48 25.17 -1.71
N MET A 91 28.97 24.48 -2.74
CA MET A 91 30.35 24.57 -3.21
C MET A 91 30.57 25.71 -4.22
N GLY A 92 29.53 26.48 -4.55
CA GLY A 92 29.60 27.63 -5.46
C GLY A 92 29.42 27.30 -6.94
N PHE A 93 28.95 26.10 -7.29
CA PHE A 93 28.57 25.78 -8.66
C PHE A 93 27.23 26.42 -9.03
N ASP A 94 27.10 26.84 -10.29
CA ASP A 94 25.86 27.43 -10.80
C ASP A 94 24.82 26.35 -11.20
N VAL A 95 24.10 25.86 -10.19
CA VAL A 95 23.03 24.87 -10.37
C VAL A 95 21.81 25.41 -11.13
N VAL A 96 21.75 26.71 -11.46
CA VAL A 96 20.68 27.27 -12.31
C VAL A 96 20.80 26.72 -13.74
N LEU A 97 22.00 26.35 -14.16
CA LEU A 97 22.27 25.75 -15.47
C LEU A 97 21.72 24.32 -15.61
N LEU A 98 21.29 23.67 -14.52
CA LEU A 98 20.65 22.35 -14.55
C LEU A 98 19.17 22.46 -14.96
N CYS A 99 18.95 22.83 -16.22
CA CYS A 99 17.65 22.85 -16.88
C CYS A 99 17.82 22.63 -18.39
N ASP A 100 16.83 22.00 -19.03
CA ASP A 100 16.86 21.74 -20.47
C ASP A 100 15.64 22.30 -21.23
N GLY A 101 14.75 23.01 -20.51
CA GLY A 101 13.56 23.65 -21.07
C GLY A 101 12.34 22.73 -21.13
N THR A 102 12.49 21.43 -20.88
CA THR A 102 11.37 20.47 -20.92
C THR A 102 10.51 20.51 -19.67
N GLU A 103 10.97 21.16 -18.59
CA GLU A 103 10.38 21.07 -17.26
C GLU A 103 8.93 21.54 -17.19
N LYS A 104 8.59 22.62 -17.90
CA LYS A 104 7.21 23.13 -17.92
C LYS A 104 6.25 22.11 -18.53
N SER A 105 6.64 21.51 -19.65
CA SER A 105 5.85 20.47 -20.31
C SER A 105 5.78 19.19 -19.47
N GLY A 106 6.87 18.82 -18.79
CA GLY A 106 6.92 17.72 -17.84
C GLY A 106 5.93 17.93 -16.68
N GLY A 107 5.96 19.11 -16.05
CA GLY A 107 5.04 19.46 -14.97
C GLY A 107 3.58 19.50 -15.42
N GLN A 108 3.29 19.97 -16.63
CA GLN A 108 1.95 19.93 -17.23
C GLN A 108 1.44 18.49 -17.37
N ARG A 109 2.24 17.64 -18.01
CA ARG A 109 1.89 16.24 -18.29
C ARG A 109 1.62 15.44 -17.01
N LEU A 110 2.50 15.56 -16.00
CA LEU A 110 2.31 14.83 -14.73
C LEU A 110 1.03 15.29 -14.00
N ALA A 111 0.75 16.59 -14.02
CA ALA A 111 -0.42 17.16 -13.38
C ALA A 111 -1.73 16.88 -14.14
N GLU A 112 -1.70 16.86 -15.48
CA GLU A 112 -2.81 16.41 -16.35
C GLU A 112 -3.18 14.96 -16.08
N ASN A 113 -2.18 14.08 -15.93
CA ASN A 113 -2.38 12.66 -15.71
C ASN A 113 -2.63 12.28 -14.24
N MET A 114 -2.84 13.27 -13.35
CA MET A 114 -3.05 13.06 -11.91
C MET A 114 -1.91 12.27 -11.22
N GLN A 115 -0.68 12.35 -11.74
CA GLN A 115 0.48 11.62 -11.23
C GLN A 115 1.14 12.37 -10.07
N TRP A 116 0.44 12.45 -8.94
CA TRP A 116 0.86 13.18 -7.73
C TRP A 116 2.23 12.72 -7.20
N GLY A 117 2.41 11.42 -7.02
CA GLY A 117 3.65 10.85 -6.49
C GLY A 117 4.88 11.21 -7.33
N GLU A 118 4.81 11.02 -8.66
CA GLU A 118 5.90 11.39 -9.56
C GLU A 118 6.11 12.91 -9.61
N THR A 119 5.05 13.71 -9.46
CA THR A 119 5.18 15.17 -9.39
C THR A 119 5.99 15.61 -8.17
N ILE A 120 5.78 14.97 -7.01
CA ILE A 120 6.58 15.23 -5.81
C ILE A 120 8.05 14.83 -6.02
N CYS A 121 8.29 13.62 -6.53
CA CYS A 121 9.63 13.10 -6.79
C CYS A 121 10.41 14.01 -7.74
N PHE A 122 9.82 14.33 -8.90
CA PHE A 122 10.44 15.21 -9.88
C PHE A 122 10.69 16.60 -9.29
N TYR A 123 9.72 17.17 -8.57
CA TYR A 123 9.89 18.46 -7.91
C TYR A 123 11.09 18.48 -6.96
N LEU A 124 11.27 17.42 -6.16
CA LEU A 124 12.41 17.32 -5.25
C LEU A 124 13.73 17.24 -6.02
N ALA A 125 13.81 16.40 -7.06
CA ALA A 125 15.04 16.22 -7.83
C ALA A 125 15.53 17.54 -8.47
N VAL A 126 14.60 18.45 -8.82
CA VAL A 126 14.94 19.76 -9.41
C VAL A 126 14.95 20.91 -8.40
N LEU A 127 14.70 20.65 -7.12
CA LEU A 127 14.59 21.69 -6.10
C LEU A 127 15.91 22.48 -5.97
N GLY A 128 15.84 23.81 -6.03
CA GLY A 128 17.00 24.69 -5.97
C GLY A 128 17.76 24.86 -7.29
N THR A 129 17.35 24.20 -8.37
CA THR A 129 17.94 24.32 -9.71
C THR A 129 17.12 25.28 -10.60
N GLY A 130 17.63 25.60 -11.80
CA GLY A 130 16.89 26.40 -12.79
C GLY A 130 15.59 25.74 -13.25
N ALA A 131 15.47 24.42 -13.08
CA ALA A 131 14.32 23.62 -13.44
C ALA A 131 13.11 23.77 -12.48
N GLU A 132 13.32 24.21 -11.23
CA GLU A 132 12.27 24.28 -10.18
C GLU A 132 11.08 25.14 -10.62
N SER A 133 11.33 26.39 -11.00
CA SER A 133 10.28 27.36 -11.28
C SER A 133 9.47 27.02 -12.55
N PRO A 134 10.09 26.67 -13.70
CA PRO A 134 9.36 26.19 -14.86
C PRO A 134 8.48 24.96 -14.57
N PHE A 135 8.99 23.99 -13.81
CA PHE A 135 8.25 22.79 -13.44
C PHE A 135 6.98 23.13 -12.63
N VAL A 136 7.12 23.91 -11.55
CA VAL A 136 5.99 24.33 -10.70
C VAL A 136 4.97 25.16 -11.49
N ARG A 137 5.40 26.00 -12.44
CA ARG A 137 4.48 26.70 -13.35
C ARG A 137 3.70 25.74 -14.24
N GLY A 138 4.38 24.70 -14.75
CA GLY A 138 3.75 23.62 -15.50
C GLY A 138 2.65 22.94 -14.69
N VAL A 139 2.98 22.49 -13.48
CA VAL A 139 2.03 21.87 -12.54
C VAL A 139 0.85 22.79 -12.26
N ARG A 140 1.12 24.06 -11.89
CA ARG A 140 0.07 25.05 -11.56
C ARG A 140 -0.94 25.25 -12.69
N SER A 141 -0.49 25.19 -13.94
CA SER A 141 -1.38 25.41 -15.10
C SER A 141 -2.45 24.34 -15.27
N ARG A 142 -2.32 23.20 -14.57
CA ARG A 142 -3.23 22.06 -14.63
C ARG A 142 -3.84 21.73 -13.28
N GLN A 143 -3.05 21.90 -12.20
CA GLN A 143 -3.46 21.65 -10.82
C GLN A 143 -3.10 22.85 -9.94
N GLY A 144 -4.06 23.76 -9.75
CA GLY A 144 -3.83 25.01 -9.03
C GLY A 144 -3.52 24.86 -7.53
N ALA A 145 -4.02 23.79 -6.90
CA ALA A 145 -3.85 23.52 -5.46
C ALA A 145 -2.47 22.90 -5.12
N TRP A 146 -1.90 22.10 -6.03
CA TRP A 146 -0.68 21.31 -5.78
C TRP A 146 0.56 22.15 -5.41
N PRO A 147 0.82 23.34 -6.01
CA PRO A 147 1.97 24.17 -5.63
C PRO A 147 2.01 24.56 -4.14
N ALA A 148 0.89 24.59 -3.43
CA ALA A 148 0.89 24.86 -1.99
C ALA A 148 1.40 23.66 -1.17
N ALA A 149 1.12 22.44 -1.63
CA ALA A 149 1.61 21.20 -1.03
C ALA A 149 3.10 20.99 -1.36
N LEU A 150 3.53 21.23 -2.61
CA LEU A 150 4.95 21.17 -3.00
C LEU A 150 5.82 22.13 -2.17
N ARG A 151 5.32 23.35 -1.91
CA ARG A 151 6.00 24.31 -1.00
C ARG A 151 6.08 23.82 0.45
N ALA A 152 5.08 23.08 0.93
CA ALA A 152 5.12 22.50 2.27
C ALA A 152 6.20 21.41 2.37
N ILE A 153 6.33 20.57 1.32
CA ILE A 153 7.41 19.58 1.21
C ILE A 153 8.77 20.27 1.19
N LYS A 154 8.95 21.30 0.34
CA LYS A 154 10.18 22.12 0.29
C LYS A 154 10.57 22.62 1.68
N LYS A 155 9.66 23.29 2.39
CA LYS A 155 9.92 23.81 3.74
C LYS A 155 10.36 22.70 4.71
N ARG A 156 9.76 21.52 4.60
CA ARG A 156 10.13 20.38 5.45
C ARG A 156 11.52 19.83 5.10
N VAL A 157 11.82 19.69 3.82
CA VAL A 157 13.14 19.25 3.33
C VAL A 157 14.23 20.24 3.73
N GLU A 158 13.99 21.54 3.53
CA GLU A 158 14.91 22.61 3.96
C GLU A 158 15.14 22.58 5.47
N SER A 159 14.11 22.27 6.27
CA SER A 159 14.26 22.08 7.71
C SER A 159 15.11 20.86 8.08
N ILE A 160 15.16 19.80 7.26
CA ILE A 160 16.02 18.63 7.49
C ILE A 160 17.49 19.02 7.27
N VAL A 161 17.80 19.77 6.21
CA VAL A 161 19.18 20.08 5.80
C VAL A 161 19.71 21.43 6.30
N GLY A 162 18.86 22.24 6.94
CA GLY A 162 19.13 23.65 7.24
C GLY A 162 20.34 23.90 8.14
N CYS A 163 20.60 23.00 9.10
CA CYS A 163 21.72 23.13 10.04
C CYS A 163 22.96 22.31 9.65
N MET A 164 22.92 21.59 8.53
CA MET A 164 24.02 20.73 8.12
C MET A 164 25.09 21.55 7.41
N ASP A 165 26.37 21.17 7.50
CA ASP A 165 27.46 21.77 6.72
C ASP A 165 27.86 20.90 5.51
N LEU A 166 28.83 21.37 4.73
CA LEU A 166 29.37 20.63 3.57
C LEU A 166 29.97 19.28 3.95
N SER A 167 30.58 19.16 5.14
CA SER A 167 31.23 17.93 5.59
C SER A 167 30.19 16.86 5.93
N GLN A 168 29.09 17.25 6.57
CA GLN A 168 27.98 16.36 6.93
C GLN A 168 27.20 15.91 5.70
N LEU A 169 26.88 16.83 4.79
CA LEU A 169 26.13 16.50 3.58
C LEU A 169 26.87 15.52 2.67
N GLY A 170 28.20 15.65 2.58
CA GLY A 170 29.08 14.82 1.75
C GLY A 170 29.77 13.67 2.50
N ASP A 171 29.34 13.36 3.72
CA ASP A 171 30.02 12.35 4.55
C ASP A 171 29.83 10.94 3.97
N THR A 172 30.95 10.23 3.78
CA THR A 172 31.00 8.86 3.29
C THR A 172 31.53 7.87 4.32
N ASN A 173 31.78 8.28 5.58
CA ASN A 173 32.06 7.31 6.63
C ASN A 173 30.84 6.41 6.82
N LEU A 174 31.05 5.11 6.96
CA LEU A 174 29.98 4.16 7.24
C LEU A 174 29.54 4.27 8.70
N ASN A 175 28.23 4.20 8.93
CA ASN A 175 27.65 4.04 10.26
C ASN A 175 27.60 2.55 10.67
N ASP A 176 27.03 2.27 11.84
CA ASP A 176 26.89 0.91 12.37
C ASP A 176 26.08 -0.03 11.46
N PHE A 177 25.27 0.53 10.56
CA PHE A 177 24.48 -0.19 9.56
C PHE A 177 25.17 -0.30 8.20
N GLN A 178 26.46 0.01 8.10
CA GLN A 178 27.22 0.02 6.84
C GLN A 178 26.66 0.99 5.79
N VAL A 179 25.98 2.06 6.21
CA VAL A 179 25.45 3.10 5.31
C VAL A 179 26.29 4.39 5.44
N PRO A 180 26.67 5.05 4.33
CA PRO A 180 27.34 6.34 4.35
C PRO A 180 26.57 7.39 5.16
N GLN A 181 27.22 8.07 6.10
CA GLN A 181 26.56 8.98 7.04
C GLN A 181 25.80 10.13 6.37
N GLY A 182 26.38 10.76 5.34
CA GLY A 182 25.69 11.84 4.61
C GLY A 182 24.43 11.34 3.90
N PHE A 183 24.46 10.11 3.39
CA PHE A 183 23.29 9.46 2.80
C PHE A 183 22.24 9.12 3.86
N ALA A 184 22.67 8.53 4.99
CA ALA A 184 21.79 8.15 6.10
C ALA A 184 21.14 9.34 6.80
N LEU A 185 21.82 10.48 6.90
CA LEU A 185 21.34 11.69 7.58
C LEU A 185 20.50 12.60 6.69
N VAL A 186 20.69 12.53 5.36
CA VAL A 186 20.05 13.45 4.40
C VAL A 186 19.11 12.71 3.47
N THR A 187 19.65 11.83 2.64
CA THR A 187 18.90 11.16 1.56
C THR A 187 17.80 10.28 2.14
N VAL A 188 18.12 9.45 3.14
CA VAL A 188 17.17 8.49 3.72
C VAL A 188 15.97 9.17 4.41
N PRO A 189 16.15 10.18 5.30
CA PRO A 189 15.01 10.86 5.92
C PRO A 189 14.13 11.60 4.91
N ILE A 190 14.74 12.21 3.88
CA ILE A 190 13.99 12.89 2.81
C ILE A 190 13.23 11.87 1.96
N ALA A 191 13.85 10.75 1.59
CA ALA A 191 13.22 9.68 0.82
C ALA A 191 12.04 9.06 1.58
N ARG A 192 12.16 8.88 2.89
CA ARG A 192 11.06 8.40 3.75
C ARG A 192 9.90 9.41 3.81
N LEU A 193 10.19 10.70 3.93
CA LEU A 193 9.20 11.77 3.86
C LEU A 193 8.47 11.77 2.50
N LEU A 194 9.22 11.64 1.41
CA LEU A 194 8.69 11.57 0.06
C LEU A 194 7.79 10.35 -0.15
N SER A 195 8.26 9.15 0.22
CA SER A 195 7.52 7.90 0.05
C SER A 195 6.14 7.99 0.72
N ARG A 196 6.09 8.51 1.95
CA ARG A 196 4.82 8.80 2.65
C ARG A 196 3.93 9.80 1.91
N SER A 197 4.53 10.83 1.31
CA SER A 197 3.81 11.90 0.61
C SER A 197 3.28 11.45 -0.76
N MET A 198 3.99 10.55 -1.43
CA MET A 198 3.62 9.99 -2.73
C MET A 198 2.35 9.14 -2.64
N GLY A 199 2.21 8.35 -1.57
CA GLY A 199 1.01 7.53 -1.32
C GLY A 199 -0.20 8.32 -0.83
N ALA A 200 -0.04 9.61 -0.51
CA ALA A 200 -1.14 10.45 -0.07
C ALA A 200 -1.97 10.94 -1.26
N ARG A 201 -3.26 11.18 -1.03
CA ARG A 201 -4.11 11.93 -1.95
C ARG A 201 -3.60 13.36 -2.04
N ALA A 202 -3.45 13.86 -3.28
CA ALA A 202 -3.09 15.24 -3.51
C ALA A 202 -4.12 16.19 -2.89
N PRO A 203 -3.70 17.22 -2.14
CA PRO A 203 -4.62 18.19 -1.57
C PRO A 203 -5.36 18.99 -2.64
N ASP A 204 -6.67 19.05 -2.52
CA ASP A 204 -7.63 19.74 -3.39
C ASP A 204 -8.42 20.85 -2.67
N SER A 205 -8.29 20.96 -1.34
CA SER A 205 -8.94 21.98 -0.52
C SER A 205 -8.00 22.53 0.56
N PRO A 206 -8.32 23.69 1.18
CA PRO A 206 -7.56 24.22 2.31
C PRO A 206 -7.48 23.25 3.51
N GLU A 207 -8.55 22.50 3.76
CA GLU A 207 -8.64 21.51 4.82
C GLU A 207 -7.75 20.31 4.52
N SER A 208 -7.83 19.74 3.31
CA SER A 208 -6.97 18.61 2.91
C SER A 208 -5.50 19.02 2.87
N LEU A 209 -5.20 20.28 2.51
CA LEU A 209 -3.84 20.84 2.60
C LEU A 209 -3.34 20.99 4.04
N SER A 210 -4.21 21.38 4.98
CA SER A 210 -3.86 21.46 6.41
C SER A 210 -3.56 20.09 7.00
N VAL A 211 -4.37 19.08 6.67
CA VAL A 211 -4.09 17.68 7.06
C VAL A 211 -2.77 17.21 6.46
N PHE A 212 -2.53 17.48 5.17
CA PHE A 212 -1.30 17.11 4.50
C PHE A 212 -0.07 17.76 5.17
N ARG A 213 -0.11 19.05 5.48
CA ARG A 213 0.99 19.75 6.18
C ARG A 213 1.33 19.12 7.53
N ARG A 214 0.32 18.80 8.34
CA ARG A 214 0.52 18.13 9.63
C ARG A 214 1.16 16.75 9.45
N SER A 215 0.81 16.03 8.38
CA SER A 215 1.38 14.70 8.09
C SER A 215 2.87 14.69 7.72
N LEU A 216 3.45 15.86 7.42
CA LEU A 216 4.88 16.01 7.12
C LEU A 216 5.74 16.12 8.39
N GLU A 217 5.12 16.32 9.55
CA GLU A 217 5.82 16.40 10.83
C GLU A 217 6.33 15.01 11.28
N ALA A 218 7.44 14.96 11.99
CA ALA A 218 7.99 13.70 12.50
C ALA A 218 6.99 13.05 13.48
N GLY A 219 6.78 11.73 13.38
CA GLY A 219 5.84 11.00 14.22
C GLY A 219 4.35 11.25 13.94
N SER A 220 4.02 12.16 13.03
CA SER A 220 2.62 12.42 12.65
C SER A 220 2.03 11.27 11.81
N ARG A 221 0.70 11.11 11.90
CA ARG A 221 -0.05 10.18 11.05
C ARG A 221 0.15 10.52 9.57
N ARG A 222 0.21 9.50 8.71
CA ARG A 222 0.24 9.66 7.24
C ARG A 222 -0.97 10.48 6.78
N ALA A 223 -0.88 11.23 5.68
CA ALA A 223 -2.06 11.87 5.09
C ALA A 223 -3.00 10.83 4.45
N PRO A 224 -4.30 11.10 4.31
CA PRO A 224 -5.22 10.16 3.64
C PRO A 224 -4.75 9.80 2.23
N SER A 225 -4.90 8.54 1.82
CA SER A 225 -4.64 8.06 0.44
C SER A 225 -5.91 8.03 -0.41
N SER A 226 -7.09 7.92 0.22
CA SER A 226 -8.41 7.74 -0.42
C SER A 226 -8.52 6.54 -1.38
N VAL A 227 -7.60 5.57 -1.28
CA VAL A 227 -7.62 4.34 -2.07
C VAL A 227 -7.39 3.14 -1.16
N PHE A 228 -7.90 1.98 -1.56
CA PHE A 228 -7.57 0.73 -0.88
C PHE A 228 -6.13 0.29 -1.18
N ALA A 229 -5.53 -0.41 -0.24
CA ALA A 229 -4.29 -1.14 -0.46
C ALA A 229 -4.51 -2.32 -1.42
N PRO A 230 -3.48 -2.74 -2.17
CA PRO A 230 -3.56 -3.97 -2.96
C PRO A 230 -3.79 -5.18 -2.05
N LEU A 231 -4.59 -6.15 -2.49
CA LEU A 231 -4.82 -7.40 -1.76
C LEU A 231 -3.64 -8.35 -1.96
N VAL A 232 -2.98 -8.75 -0.87
CA VAL A 232 -1.80 -9.63 -0.87
C VAL A 232 -2.03 -10.78 0.09
N PHE A 233 -2.08 -12.00 -0.44
CA PHE A 233 -2.24 -13.21 0.37
C PHE A 233 -0.91 -13.70 0.92
N ASP A 234 -0.92 -14.23 2.14
CA ASP A 234 0.23 -14.92 2.70
C ASP A 234 0.36 -16.32 2.09
N GLU A 235 1.32 -16.49 1.19
CA GLU A 235 1.63 -17.77 0.54
C GLU A 235 2.38 -18.73 1.46
N THR A 236 2.88 -18.26 2.62
CA THR A 236 3.63 -19.08 3.58
C THR A 236 2.74 -19.83 4.56
N MET A 237 1.42 -19.62 4.50
CA MET A 237 0.44 -20.27 5.38
C MET A 237 0.49 -21.79 5.26
N ARG A 238 0.49 -22.47 6.42
CA ARG A 238 0.49 -23.93 6.50
C ARG A 238 -0.88 -24.45 6.91
N TYR A 239 -1.27 -25.58 6.33
CA TYR A 239 -2.61 -26.15 6.48
C TYR A 239 -2.57 -27.60 6.92
N VAL A 240 -3.58 -28.00 7.69
CA VAL A 240 -3.89 -29.40 8.01
C VAL A 240 -5.24 -29.76 7.42
N THR A 241 -5.31 -30.87 6.70
CA THR A 241 -6.56 -31.44 6.20
C THR A 241 -7.28 -32.14 7.35
N ARG A 242 -8.53 -31.75 7.62
CA ARG A 242 -9.36 -32.43 8.62
C ARG A 242 -9.68 -33.85 8.15
N SER A 243 -9.51 -34.83 9.04
CA SER A 243 -9.90 -36.21 8.78
C SER A 243 -11.42 -36.29 8.57
N GLY A 244 -11.85 -36.99 7.51
CA GLY A 244 -13.16 -36.88 6.85
C GLY A 244 -14.42 -37.26 7.64
N ARG A 245 -14.38 -37.35 8.98
CA ARG A 245 -15.56 -37.66 9.80
C ARG A 245 -16.61 -36.54 9.84
N HIS A 246 -16.22 -35.28 9.64
CA HIS A 246 -17.16 -34.14 9.66
C HIS A 246 -17.71 -33.72 8.28
N PHE A 247 -17.25 -34.34 7.19
CA PHE A 247 -17.74 -34.09 5.83
C PHE A 247 -18.86 -35.04 5.39
N GLN A 248 -19.43 -35.82 6.31
CA GLN A 248 -20.61 -36.60 5.96
C GLN A 248 -21.78 -35.64 5.70
N PRO A 249 -22.44 -35.72 4.53
CA PRO A 249 -23.65 -34.95 4.28
C PRO A 249 -24.62 -35.22 5.43
N GLN A 250 -25.00 -34.18 6.17
CA GLN A 250 -26.05 -34.35 7.17
C GLN A 250 -27.28 -34.83 6.42
N VAL A 251 -27.76 -36.01 6.74
CA VAL A 251 -28.97 -36.54 6.13
C VAL A 251 -30.11 -36.25 7.08
N ARG A 252 -31.10 -35.49 6.61
CA ARG A 252 -32.30 -35.19 7.39
C ARG A 252 -33.43 -36.14 6.97
N PRO A 253 -34.20 -36.67 7.93
CA PRO A 253 -35.43 -37.39 7.63
C PRO A 253 -36.41 -36.49 6.88
N SER A 254 -36.97 -36.99 5.78
CA SER A 254 -37.91 -36.30 4.91
C SER A 254 -39.05 -37.22 4.51
N VAL A 255 -40.22 -36.63 4.26
CA VAL A 255 -41.40 -37.32 3.69
C VAL A 255 -41.16 -37.78 2.26
N THR A 256 -40.22 -37.14 1.56
CA THR A 256 -39.91 -37.44 0.16
C THR A 256 -38.40 -37.54 -0.05
N GLY A 257 -37.98 -38.39 -0.99
CA GLY A 257 -36.57 -38.55 -1.38
C GLY A 257 -36.36 -39.79 -2.25
N THR A 258 -35.17 -39.91 -2.83
CA THR A 258 -34.80 -41.04 -3.71
C THR A 258 -34.27 -42.26 -2.95
N THR A 259 -33.95 -42.11 -1.66
CA THR A 259 -33.42 -43.20 -0.83
C THR A 259 -34.18 -43.25 0.49
N MET A 260 -34.89 -44.37 0.74
CA MET A 260 -35.56 -44.63 2.00
C MET A 260 -34.52 -45.13 3.03
N ARG A 261 -34.13 -44.28 3.97
CA ARG A 261 -33.07 -44.59 4.95
C ARG A 261 -33.61 -44.91 6.35
N TYR A 262 -34.84 -44.49 6.64
CA TYR A 262 -35.48 -44.64 7.94
C TYR A 262 -36.84 -45.34 7.80
N PRO A 263 -36.89 -46.61 7.32
CA PRO A 263 -38.15 -47.31 7.06
C PRO A 263 -39.02 -47.46 8.33
N ASN A 264 -38.40 -47.55 9.50
CA ASN A 264 -39.09 -47.56 10.79
C ASN A 264 -39.97 -46.33 11.03
N ARG A 265 -39.62 -45.17 10.46
CA ARG A 265 -40.41 -43.92 10.59
C ARG A 265 -41.73 -43.94 9.84
N LEU A 266 -41.95 -44.87 8.90
CA LEU A 266 -43.27 -45.05 8.30
C LEU A 266 -44.32 -45.46 9.34
N LEU A 267 -43.89 -46.16 10.39
CA LEU A 267 -44.77 -46.67 11.45
C LEU A 267 -44.72 -45.82 12.72
N THR A 268 -43.59 -45.12 12.98
CA THR A 268 -43.35 -44.44 14.26
C THR A 268 -43.32 -42.91 14.19
N ASP A 269 -43.13 -42.31 13.02
CA ASP A 269 -43.12 -40.86 12.84
C ASP A 269 -44.49 -40.44 12.27
N PRO A 270 -45.30 -39.62 12.98
CA PRO A 270 -46.61 -39.17 12.48
C PRO A 270 -46.54 -38.45 11.14
N LEU A 271 -45.39 -37.85 10.84
CA LEU A 271 -45.11 -37.19 9.56
C LEU A 271 -44.45 -38.15 8.54
N GLN A 272 -44.29 -39.44 8.84
CA GLN A 272 -43.77 -40.47 7.93
C GLN A 272 -42.47 -40.10 7.21
N ARG A 273 -41.54 -39.44 7.91
CA ARG A 273 -40.26 -38.96 7.33
C ARG A 273 -39.26 -40.10 7.13
N ALA A 274 -39.55 -41.03 6.23
CA ALA A 274 -38.78 -42.25 6.01
C ALA A 274 -37.60 -42.09 5.05
N PHE A 275 -37.57 -41.00 4.28
CA PHE A 275 -36.55 -40.76 3.25
C PHE A 275 -35.39 -39.94 3.77
N ALA A 276 -34.23 -40.15 3.16
CA ALA A 276 -33.02 -39.37 3.39
C ALA A 276 -32.98 -38.18 2.42
N LEU A 277 -33.13 -36.96 2.93
CA LEU A 277 -32.74 -35.77 2.19
C LEU A 277 -31.29 -35.43 2.54
N LYS A 278 -30.40 -35.37 1.55
CA LYS A 278 -29.06 -34.80 1.77
C LYS A 278 -29.24 -33.32 2.11
N SER A 279 -29.00 -32.94 3.35
CA SER A 279 -28.80 -31.54 3.71
C SER A 279 -27.57 -31.09 2.94
N ARG A 280 -27.72 -30.10 2.07
CA ARG A 280 -26.56 -29.38 1.55
C ARG A 280 -25.88 -28.78 2.77
N SER A 281 -24.68 -29.25 3.12
CA SER A 281 -23.82 -28.52 4.05
C SER A 281 -23.75 -27.09 3.52
N SER A 282 -24.19 -26.12 4.31
CA SER A 282 -24.11 -24.72 3.94
C SER A 282 -22.63 -24.38 3.81
N GLY A 283 -22.11 -24.41 2.59
CA GLY A 283 -20.89 -23.69 2.25
C GLY A 283 -21.15 -22.19 2.39
N GLY A 284 -20.08 -21.41 2.27
CA GLY A 284 -20.13 -19.97 2.44
C GLY A 284 -18.76 -19.38 2.17
N VAL A 285 -18.71 -18.10 1.86
CA VAL A 285 -17.46 -17.34 2.00
C VAL A 285 -17.62 -16.45 3.22
N ILE A 286 -16.78 -16.65 4.23
CA ILE A 286 -16.75 -15.86 5.46
C ILE A 286 -15.53 -14.96 5.36
N VAL A 287 -15.76 -13.66 5.39
CA VAL A 287 -14.73 -12.62 5.35
C VAL A 287 -14.66 -12.01 6.74
N ILE A 288 -13.50 -12.05 7.38
CA ILE A 288 -13.31 -11.59 8.76
C ILE A 288 -12.37 -10.40 8.74
N ASP A 289 -12.90 -9.25 9.14
CA ASP A 289 -12.12 -8.08 9.48
C ASP A 289 -11.32 -8.37 10.75
N GLN A 290 -9.99 -8.47 10.61
CA GLN A 290 -9.04 -8.63 11.71
C GLN A 290 -8.29 -7.32 11.98
N SER A 291 -8.83 -6.17 11.56
CA SER A 291 -8.28 -4.87 11.95
C SER A 291 -8.59 -4.58 13.42
N GLY A 292 -7.65 -3.97 14.14
CA GLY A 292 -7.79 -3.71 15.59
C GLY A 292 -7.56 -4.95 16.47
N SER A 293 -8.45 -5.17 17.44
CA SER A 293 -8.31 -6.21 18.49
C SER A 293 -9.01 -7.54 18.17
N MET A 294 -9.47 -7.75 16.93
CA MET A 294 -10.17 -8.97 16.52
C MET A 294 -9.18 -10.02 15.99
N ASP A 295 -8.50 -10.69 16.92
CA ASP A 295 -7.72 -11.89 16.61
C ASP A 295 -8.64 -13.11 16.52
N VAL A 296 -8.39 -13.96 15.52
CA VAL A 296 -9.16 -15.18 15.29
C VAL A 296 -8.36 -16.37 15.76
N THR A 297 -8.92 -17.13 16.69
CA THR A 297 -8.31 -18.36 17.21
C THR A 297 -8.65 -19.58 16.36
N VAL A 298 -7.83 -20.63 16.48
CA VAL A 298 -8.12 -21.93 15.84
C VAL A 298 -9.48 -22.47 16.31
N ALA A 299 -9.79 -22.38 17.60
CA ALA A 299 -11.05 -22.88 18.17
C ALA A 299 -12.27 -22.20 17.51
N GLU A 300 -12.24 -20.88 17.32
CA GLU A 300 -13.34 -20.15 16.66
C GLU A 300 -13.48 -20.54 15.18
N ILE A 301 -12.36 -20.80 14.48
CA ILE A 301 -12.38 -21.36 13.12
C ILE A 301 -13.04 -22.74 13.12
N GLU A 302 -12.72 -23.58 14.10
CA GLU A 302 -13.30 -24.91 14.24
C GLU A 302 -14.81 -24.87 14.50
N GLU A 303 -15.29 -23.95 15.33
CA GLU A 303 -16.72 -23.72 15.60
C GLU A 303 -17.48 -23.29 14.34
N MET A 304 -16.92 -22.34 13.56
CA MET A 304 -17.50 -21.93 12.28
C MET A 304 -17.57 -23.10 11.29
N LEU A 305 -16.51 -23.90 11.20
CA LEU A 305 -16.46 -25.06 10.31
C LEU A 305 -17.33 -26.22 10.77
N ALA A 306 -17.64 -26.35 12.07
CA ALA A 306 -18.60 -27.33 12.56
C ALA A 306 -20.01 -27.06 11.99
N CYS A 307 -20.35 -25.77 11.83
CA CYS A 307 -21.62 -25.33 11.25
C CYS A 307 -21.60 -25.30 9.72
N ALA A 308 -20.45 -24.97 9.12
CA ALA A 308 -20.26 -24.81 7.70
C ALA A 308 -18.98 -25.50 7.20
N PRO A 309 -18.96 -26.85 7.11
CA PRO A 309 -17.74 -27.61 6.81
C PRO A 309 -17.07 -27.26 5.48
N GLY A 310 -17.86 -26.86 4.49
CA GLY A 310 -17.39 -26.45 3.16
C GLY A 310 -17.09 -24.96 3.02
N ALA A 311 -17.11 -24.18 4.10
CA ALA A 311 -16.86 -22.75 4.02
C ALA A 311 -15.42 -22.43 3.62
N ILE A 312 -15.26 -21.30 2.93
CA ILE A 312 -13.99 -20.61 2.77
C ILE A 312 -13.97 -19.48 3.80
N ILE A 313 -12.97 -19.47 4.66
CA ILE A 313 -12.80 -18.45 5.69
C ILE A 313 -11.53 -17.67 5.35
N VAL A 314 -11.68 -16.37 5.14
CA VAL A 314 -10.57 -15.44 4.91
C VAL A 314 -10.57 -14.39 6.01
N GLY A 315 -9.41 -14.17 6.60
CA GLY A 315 -9.14 -13.05 7.48
C GLY A 315 -8.34 -11.98 6.75
N TYR A 316 -8.54 -10.70 7.07
CA TYR A 316 -7.78 -9.61 6.46
C TYR A 316 -7.50 -8.49 7.46
N SER A 317 -6.40 -7.77 7.23
CA SER A 317 -6.07 -6.53 7.94
C SER A 317 -4.87 -5.87 7.25
N HIS A 318 -4.67 -4.58 7.42
CA HIS A 318 -3.66 -3.84 6.68
C HIS A 318 -2.75 -3.01 7.59
N ARG A 319 -1.43 -3.07 7.33
CA ARG A 319 -0.46 -2.18 7.95
C ARG A 319 -0.50 -0.82 7.24
N PRO A 320 -0.84 0.30 7.91
CA PRO A 320 -1.06 1.57 7.24
C PRO A 320 0.18 2.06 6.47
N GLY A 321 0.02 2.30 5.17
CA GLY A 321 1.08 2.78 4.29
C GLY A 321 2.00 1.70 3.73
N ASP A 322 1.69 0.43 3.94
CA ASP A 322 2.31 -0.67 3.21
C ASP A 322 1.76 -0.71 1.77
N HIS A 323 2.64 -0.92 0.78
CA HIS A 323 2.30 -0.94 -0.63
C HIS A 323 2.18 -2.35 -1.22
N GLY A 324 2.01 -3.36 -0.37
CA GLY A 324 1.84 -4.76 -0.77
C GLY A 324 3.06 -5.64 -0.51
N THR A 325 3.97 -5.18 0.35
CA THR A 325 5.14 -5.96 0.78
C THR A 325 4.73 -6.96 1.86
N THR A 326 3.95 -6.53 2.86
CA THR A 326 3.43 -7.42 3.90
C THR A 326 2.10 -8.04 3.45
N PRO A 327 1.92 -9.36 3.59
CA PRO A 327 0.62 -9.99 3.42
C PRO A 327 -0.46 -9.35 4.30
N ASN A 328 -1.63 -9.11 3.71
CA ASN A 328 -2.76 -8.44 4.35
C ASN A 328 -4.07 -9.25 4.29
N ALA A 329 -3.99 -10.47 3.78
CA ALA A 329 -5.08 -11.43 3.80
C ALA A 329 -4.58 -12.87 3.97
N TRP A 330 -5.37 -13.67 4.68
CA TRP A 330 -5.01 -15.05 5.04
C TRP A 330 -6.20 -15.97 4.82
N ILE A 331 -6.01 -17.04 4.08
CA ILE A 331 -7.00 -18.11 4.02
C ILE A 331 -6.86 -18.91 5.31
N LEU A 332 -7.85 -18.78 6.19
CA LEU A 332 -7.89 -19.45 7.49
C LEU A 332 -8.46 -20.87 7.36
N ALA A 333 -9.41 -21.05 6.44
CA ALA A 333 -9.91 -22.37 6.09
C ALA A 333 -10.42 -22.43 4.65
N LYS A 334 -10.25 -23.58 4.00
CA LYS A 334 -10.76 -23.83 2.66
C LYS A 334 -10.96 -25.32 2.44
N HIS A 335 -12.19 -25.70 2.07
CA HIS A 335 -12.53 -27.06 1.65
C HIS A 335 -12.05 -28.15 2.63
N GLY A 336 -12.23 -27.94 3.93
CA GLY A 336 -11.83 -28.89 4.97
C GLY A 336 -10.36 -28.87 5.37
N SER A 337 -9.56 -27.99 4.76
CA SER A 337 -8.22 -27.67 5.25
C SER A 337 -8.28 -26.41 6.12
N VAL A 338 -7.57 -26.42 7.25
CA VAL A 338 -7.55 -25.34 8.25
C VAL A 338 -6.12 -24.90 8.47
N ALA A 339 -5.90 -23.60 8.63
CA ALA A 339 -4.61 -23.04 8.98
C ALA A 339 -4.14 -23.58 10.34
N ILE A 340 -2.86 -23.98 10.43
CA ILE A 340 -2.28 -24.48 11.69
C ILE A 340 -2.12 -23.33 12.69
N GLU A 341 -1.66 -22.19 12.18
CA GLU A 341 -1.40 -20.98 12.95
C GLU A 341 -2.07 -19.80 12.23
N PRO A 342 -3.29 -19.39 12.67
CA PRO A 342 -3.92 -18.17 12.18
C PRO A 342 -3.03 -16.98 12.48
N ARG A 343 -2.83 -16.10 11.49
CA ARG A 343 -2.07 -14.87 11.70
C ARG A 343 -2.90 -13.86 12.49
N ALA A 344 -2.24 -13.15 13.40
CA ALA A 344 -2.80 -11.96 14.03
C ALA A 344 -2.88 -10.82 13.02
N GLY A 345 -3.79 -9.87 13.26
CA GLY A 345 -3.98 -8.73 12.37
C GLY A 345 -2.79 -7.75 12.33
N ASN A 346 -2.66 -7.02 11.22
CA ASN A 346 -1.68 -5.96 10.97
C ASN A 346 -2.06 -4.61 11.63
N ILE A 347 -2.87 -4.63 12.70
CA ILE A 347 -3.30 -3.49 13.53
C ILE A 347 -4.27 -2.50 12.84
N GLY A 348 -4.19 -2.28 11.52
CA GLY A 348 -5.04 -1.33 10.78
C GLY A 348 -5.98 -1.97 9.76
N ASN A 349 -6.74 -1.11 9.08
CA ASN A 349 -7.59 -1.47 7.95
C ASN A 349 -7.13 -0.74 6.65
N GLY A 350 -7.77 -1.02 5.52
CA GLY A 350 -7.45 -0.43 4.22
C GLY A 350 -7.58 -1.38 3.03
N VAL A 351 -8.16 -2.58 3.20
CA VAL A 351 -8.26 -3.60 2.13
C VAL A 351 -9.67 -4.19 1.98
N ASP A 352 -10.69 -3.58 2.60
CA ASP A 352 -12.07 -4.08 2.62
C ASP A 352 -12.65 -4.33 1.22
N GLY A 353 -12.61 -3.33 0.34
CA GLY A 353 -13.16 -3.45 -1.01
C GLY A 353 -12.50 -4.58 -1.83
N PRO A 354 -11.15 -4.61 -1.92
CA PRO A 354 -10.42 -5.70 -2.56
C PRO A 354 -10.74 -7.10 -2.02
N VAL A 355 -10.78 -7.30 -0.70
CA VAL A 355 -11.08 -8.62 -0.13
C VAL A 355 -12.53 -9.04 -0.38
N LEU A 356 -13.48 -8.11 -0.34
CA LEU A 356 -14.89 -8.37 -0.67
C LEU A 356 -15.05 -8.77 -2.14
N ARG A 357 -14.40 -8.06 -3.06
CA ARG A 357 -14.38 -8.44 -4.49
C ARG A 357 -13.81 -9.84 -4.69
N TRP A 358 -12.70 -10.14 -4.02
CA TRP A 358 -12.12 -11.47 -4.06
C TRP A 358 -13.09 -12.54 -3.53
N ALA A 359 -13.77 -12.26 -2.41
CA ALA A 359 -14.74 -13.18 -1.81
C ALA A 359 -15.94 -13.42 -2.74
N LEU A 360 -16.44 -12.38 -3.40
CA LEU A 360 -17.51 -12.47 -4.39
C LEU A 360 -17.09 -13.30 -5.61
N ALA A 361 -15.84 -13.20 -6.07
CA ALA A 361 -15.32 -14.02 -7.16
C ALA A 361 -15.19 -15.51 -6.79
N ARG A 362 -15.19 -15.85 -5.49
CA ARG A 362 -15.17 -17.24 -4.98
C ARG A 362 -16.54 -17.74 -4.58
N SER A 363 -17.52 -16.85 -4.45
CA SER A 363 -18.90 -17.24 -4.23
C SER A 363 -19.58 -17.52 -5.56
N HIS A 364 -20.59 -18.38 -5.52
CA HIS A 364 -21.50 -18.62 -6.64
C HIS A 364 -22.88 -18.14 -6.20
N SER A 365 -23.80 -17.87 -7.12
CA SER A 365 -25.13 -17.26 -6.82
C SER A 365 -25.98 -17.95 -5.73
N ARG A 366 -25.61 -19.16 -5.29
CA ARG A 366 -26.31 -19.93 -4.25
C ARG A 366 -25.54 -20.03 -2.92
N VAL A 367 -24.32 -19.50 -2.84
CA VAL A 367 -23.45 -19.58 -1.66
C VAL A 367 -23.42 -18.20 -0.98
N PRO A 368 -23.78 -18.10 0.31
CA PRO A 368 -23.76 -16.82 1.01
C PRO A 368 -22.35 -16.29 1.20
N VAL A 369 -22.20 -14.97 1.11
CA VAL A 369 -21.02 -14.25 1.61
C VAL A 369 -21.42 -13.58 2.93
N VAL A 370 -20.65 -13.84 3.98
CA VAL A 370 -20.81 -13.21 5.31
C VAL A 370 -19.57 -12.37 5.56
N TRP A 371 -19.76 -11.11 5.95
CA TRP A 371 -18.68 -10.21 6.32
C TRP A 371 -18.80 -9.87 7.81
N VAL A 372 -17.81 -10.32 8.59
CA VAL A 372 -17.65 -10.02 10.01
C VAL A 372 -16.87 -8.72 10.12
N THR A 373 -17.52 -7.63 10.53
CA THR A 373 -16.91 -6.30 10.60
C THR A 373 -17.72 -5.37 11.52
N ASP A 374 -17.08 -4.31 12.00
CA ASP A 374 -17.76 -3.18 12.65
C ASP A 374 -18.28 -2.14 11.62
N GLY A 375 -17.89 -2.27 10.34
CA GLY A 375 -18.24 -1.39 9.24
C GLY A 375 -17.45 -0.07 9.17
N GLN A 376 -16.27 0.01 9.82
CA GLN A 376 -15.33 1.11 9.68
C GLN A 376 -14.36 0.85 8.52
N VAL A 377 -14.75 1.33 7.34
CA VAL A 377 -13.90 1.28 6.15
C VAL A 377 -12.91 2.43 6.16
N THR A 378 -11.63 2.12 5.95
CA THR A 378 -10.55 3.10 5.84
C THR A 378 -9.79 2.95 4.52
N ASP A 379 -8.98 3.95 4.18
CA ASP A 379 -8.05 3.90 3.06
C ASP A 379 -6.74 3.18 3.44
N SER A 380 -5.80 3.03 2.51
CA SER A 380 -4.52 2.35 2.75
C SER A 380 -3.63 3.04 3.79
N HIS A 381 -3.93 4.29 4.17
CA HIS A 381 -3.25 5.02 5.25
C HIS A 381 -4.08 5.02 6.55
N ASP A 382 -5.09 4.16 6.61
CA ASP A 382 -6.02 3.94 7.71
C ASP A 382 -6.94 5.13 7.99
N HIS A 383 -7.15 6.02 7.01
CA HIS A 383 -8.09 7.13 7.16
C HIS A 383 -9.52 6.73 6.80
N PRO A 384 -10.49 7.03 7.67
CA PRO A 384 -11.85 7.38 7.29
C PRO A 384 -12.07 7.88 5.85
N CYS A 385 -12.67 7.08 4.96
CA CYS A 385 -12.99 7.52 3.60
C CYS A 385 -14.45 7.24 3.21
N HIS A 386 -15.20 8.29 2.87
CA HIS A 386 -16.62 8.18 2.51
C HIS A 386 -16.83 7.44 1.19
N SER A 387 -16.07 7.77 0.13
CA SER A 387 -16.21 7.09 -1.17
C SER A 387 -15.95 5.59 -1.09
N LEU A 388 -14.95 5.18 -0.30
CA LEU A 388 -14.66 3.75 -0.05
C LEU A 388 -15.76 3.07 0.78
N SER A 389 -16.38 3.80 1.72
CA SER A 389 -17.52 3.30 2.48
C SER A 389 -18.75 3.08 1.57
N VAL A 390 -19.01 4.01 0.64
CA VAL A 390 -20.08 3.89 -0.37
C VAL A 390 -19.81 2.70 -1.31
N GLU A 391 -18.55 2.51 -1.72
CA GLU A 391 -18.15 1.37 -2.54
C GLU A 391 -18.43 0.03 -1.84
N CYS A 392 -17.99 -0.14 -0.59
CA CYS A 392 -18.28 -1.34 0.19
C CYS A 392 -19.77 -1.54 0.44
N ALA A 393 -20.52 -0.48 0.77
CA ALA A 393 -21.97 -0.54 0.93
C ALA A 393 -22.68 -0.97 -0.37
N SER A 394 -22.21 -0.50 -1.52
CA SER A 394 -22.73 -0.90 -2.84
C SER A 394 -22.49 -2.39 -3.10
N LEU A 395 -21.29 -2.91 -2.81
CA LEU A 395 -21.00 -4.34 -2.91
C LEU A 395 -21.92 -5.17 -2.01
N VAL A 396 -22.13 -4.71 -0.78
CA VAL A 396 -23.02 -5.37 0.19
C VAL A 396 -24.46 -5.40 -0.31
N TYR A 397 -24.97 -4.26 -0.79
CA TYR A 397 -26.32 -4.13 -1.33
C TYR A 397 -26.54 -5.01 -2.57
N GLN A 398 -25.68 -4.85 -3.58
CA GLN A 398 -25.85 -5.48 -4.89
C GLN A 398 -25.72 -7.00 -4.84
N HIS A 399 -24.82 -7.52 -4.00
CA HIS A 399 -24.55 -8.96 -3.92
C HIS A 399 -25.20 -9.64 -2.70
N GLY A 400 -25.94 -8.90 -1.88
CA GLY A 400 -26.60 -9.43 -0.68
C GLY A 400 -25.62 -10.01 0.34
N ILE A 401 -24.47 -9.35 0.52
CA ILE A 401 -23.48 -9.74 1.54
C ILE A 401 -24.11 -9.55 2.91
N ARG A 402 -23.95 -10.53 3.80
CA ARG A 402 -24.58 -10.53 5.12
C ARG A 402 -23.58 -9.99 6.15
N LEU A 403 -23.90 -8.87 6.77
CA LEU A 403 -23.06 -8.23 7.79
C LEU A 403 -23.32 -8.81 9.18
N VAL A 404 -22.27 -9.12 9.92
CA VAL A 404 -22.31 -9.55 11.32
C VAL A 404 -21.20 -8.87 12.13
N ARG A 405 -21.41 -8.66 13.42
CA ARG A 405 -20.44 -7.94 14.27
C ARG A 405 -19.43 -8.84 14.97
N SER A 406 -19.75 -10.13 15.09
CA SER A 406 -18.93 -11.09 15.82
C SER A 406 -19.00 -12.47 15.16
N LEU A 407 -17.99 -13.28 15.44
CA LEU A 407 -17.90 -14.66 14.93
C LEU A 407 -19.10 -15.52 15.38
N SER A 408 -19.64 -15.26 16.57
CA SER A 408 -20.82 -15.96 17.10
C SER A 408 -22.11 -15.77 16.29
N GLU A 409 -22.22 -14.71 15.50
CA GLU A 409 -23.40 -14.44 14.65
C GLU A 409 -23.32 -15.14 13.28
N VAL A 410 -22.14 -15.66 12.89
CA VAL A 410 -21.87 -16.21 11.55
C VAL A 410 -22.79 -17.40 11.24
N GLU A 411 -23.02 -18.31 12.19
CA GLU A 411 -23.88 -19.47 11.96
C GLU A 411 -25.30 -19.03 11.55
N THR A 412 -25.86 -18.07 12.27
CA THR A 412 -27.19 -17.54 11.98
C THR A 412 -27.21 -16.84 10.62
N ALA A 413 -26.18 -16.03 10.34
CA ALA A 413 -26.05 -15.33 9.09
C ALA A 413 -25.91 -16.27 7.89
N LEU A 414 -25.29 -17.44 8.01
CA LEU A 414 -25.22 -18.41 6.91
C LEU A 414 -26.58 -19.03 6.57
N ARG A 415 -27.47 -19.17 7.57
CA ARG A 415 -28.79 -19.80 7.42
C ARG A 415 -29.87 -18.83 6.94
N VAL A 416 -29.84 -17.59 7.40
CA VAL A 416 -30.89 -16.60 7.14
C VAL A 416 -30.51 -15.70 5.96
N LYS A 417 -31.46 -15.38 5.07
CA LYS A 417 -31.24 -14.48 3.91
C LYS A 417 -31.28 -12.98 4.24
N GLN A 418 -31.43 -12.60 5.51
CA GLN A 418 -31.55 -11.19 5.88
C GLN A 418 -30.18 -10.52 5.96
N VAL A 419 -30.08 -9.35 5.32
CA VAL A 419 -28.95 -8.42 5.47
C VAL A 419 -29.32 -7.43 6.57
N ARG A 420 -28.54 -7.39 7.66
CA ARG A 420 -28.67 -6.33 8.66
C ARG A 420 -28.22 -5.00 8.04
N ARG A 421 -28.98 -3.93 8.29
CA ARG A 421 -28.84 -2.65 7.58
C ARG A 421 -28.22 -1.55 8.43
N SER A 422 -28.49 -1.56 9.73
CA SER A 422 -28.05 -0.53 10.66
C SER A 422 -26.99 -1.06 11.63
N GLY A 423 -26.24 -0.14 12.23
CA GLY A 423 -25.26 -0.48 13.26
C GLY A 423 -23.93 -1.03 12.75
N PHE A 424 -23.56 -0.81 11.48
CA PHE A 424 -22.25 -1.19 10.93
C PHE A 424 -21.46 0.06 10.52
N GLY A 425 -21.14 0.89 11.51
CA GLY A 425 -20.29 2.06 11.31
C GLY A 425 -20.72 2.96 10.15
N ARG A 426 -19.83 3.15 9.19
CA ARG A 426 -20.06 3.99 8.00
C ARG A 426 -20.81 3.22 6.92
N VAL A 427 -20.44 1.97 6.68
CA VAL A 427 -21.08 1.09 5.70
C VAL A 427 -22.59 0.99 5.96
N GLY A 428 -22.99 0.81 7.22
CA GLY A 428 -24.41 0.78 7.62
C GLY A 428 -25.15 2.09 7.30
N LYS A 429 -24.52 3.25 7.53
CA LYS A 429 -25.12 4.55 7.18
C LYS A 429 -25.33 4.68 5.67
N GLU A 430 -24.35 4.28 4.87
CA GLU A 430 -24.48 4.31 3.40
C GLU A 430 -25.52 3.30 2.90
N LEU A 431 -25.61 2.11 3.50
CA LEU A 431 -26.66 1.14 3.19
C LEU A 431 -28.06 1.71 3.45
N GLU A 432 -28.28 2.41 4.56
CA GLU A 432 -29.56 3.06 4.83
C GLU A 432 -29.96 4.08 3.75
N VAL A 433 -28.99 4.76 3.14
CA VAL A 433 -29.24 5.68 2.01
C VAL A 433 -29.60 4.90 0.75
N LEU A 434 -28.82 3.87 0.40
CA LEU A 434 -29.04 3.04 -0.81
C LEU A 434 -30.37 2.27 -0.81
N PHE A 435 -30.93 1.94 0.36
CA PHE A 435 -32.22 1.27 0.47
C PHE A 435 -33.43 2.23 0.50
N LYS A 436 -33.20 3.54 0.68
CA LYS A 436 -34.26 4.57 0.70
C LYS A 436 -34.47 5.23 -0.66
N GLY A 437 -33.44 5.25 -1.50
CA GLY A 437 -33.54 5.56 -2.93
C GLY A 437 -34.01 4.35 -3.72
#